data_AF-A0A183AF12-F1
#
_entry.id   AF-A0A183AF12-F1
#
_cell.length_a   1.000
_cell.length_b   1.000
_cell.length_c   1.000
_cell.angle_alpha   90.00
_cell.angle_beta   90.00
_cell.angle_gamma   90.00
#
_symmetry.space_group_name_H-M   'P 1'
#
loop_
_entity.id
_entity.type
_entity.pdbx_description
1 polymer ?
#
loop_
_entity_poly.entity_id
_entity_poly.type
_entity_poly.pdbx_seq_one_letter_code
_entity_poly.pdbx_strand_id
1 'polypeptide(L)'
;MELPMIEQLNLQASPSEIEEWVERFELWCSIRKGVAQYQSALFLTAGGRDLYSLLKIVEFPEAKLPYESLESLLLNHLLPTEFQAYERAKFNSMIRADHVSCREFILQPNKLASRCNCGDHL
;
A
#
# COMPACT_ATOMS: atom_id res chain seq x y z
N MET A 1 20.96 -22.72 -9.09
CA MET A 1 19.80 -21.97 -9.60
C MET A 1 19.82 -20.65 -8.87
N GLU A 2 20.36 -19.60 -9.50
CA GLU A 2 20.30 -18.25 -8.92
C GLU A 2 18.84 -17.83 -8.97
N LEU A 3 18.25 -17.59 -7.80
CA LEU A 3 16.85 -17.18 -7.71
C LEU A 3 16.76 -15.71 -8.12
N PRO A 4 15.67 -15.30 -8.81
CA PRO A 4 15.47 -13.91 -9.17
C PRO A 4 15.53 -13.05 -7.91
N MET A 5 16.39 -12.04 -7.95
CA MET A 5 16.39 -10.97 -6.97
C MET A 5 15.09 -10.19 -7.16
N ILE A 6 14.30 -10.04 -6.09
CA ILE A 6 13.14 -9.14 -6.13
C ILE A 6 13.65 -7.72 -6.36
N GLU A 7 12.98 -6.96 -7.22
CA GLU A 7 13.29 -5.54 -7.40
C GLU A 7 13.07 -4.79 -6.08
N GLN A 8 13.84 -3.73 -5.85
CA GLN A 8 13.68 -2.93 -4.64
C GLN A 8 12.36 -2.17 -4.65
N LEU A 9 11.81 -1.93 -3.46
CA LEU A 9 10.58 -1.15 -3.32
C LEU A 9 10.84 0.31 -3.70
N ASN A 10 10.05 0.82 -4.64
CA ASN A 10 10.00 2.25 -4.93
C ASN A 10 8.96 2.92 -4.01
N LEU A 11 9.41 3.75 -3.06
CA LEU A 11 8.52 4.46 -2.13
C LEU A 11 7.63 5.52 -2.79
N GLN A 12 7.91 5.89 -4.04
CA GLN A 12 7.09 6.81 -4.84
C GLN A 12 6.11 6.07 -5.75
N ALA A 13 6.08 4.73 -5.70
CA ALA A 13 5.14 3.94 -6.47
C ALA A 13 3.70 4.18 -5.98
N SER A 14 2.74 3.88 -6.84
CA SER A 14 1.32 3.94 -6.48
C SER A 14 0.99 2.92 -5.38
N PRO A 15 -0.07 3.14 -4.60
CA PRO A 15 -0.56 2.18 -3.60
C PRO A 15 -0.63 0.72 -4.09
N SER A 16 -1.17 0.52 -5.29
CA SER A 16 -1.30 -0.82 -5.90
C SER A 16 0.04 -1.46 -6.23
N GLU A 17 1.04 -0.68 -6.66
CA GLU A 17 2.37 -1.20 -6.97
C GLU A 17 3.15 -1.57 -5.70
N ILE A 18 2.87 -0.88 -4.59
CA ILE A 18 3.42 -1.21 -3.27
C ILE A 18 2.80 -2.52 -2.76
N GLU A 19 1.49 -2.67 -2.85
CA GLU A 19 0.78 -3.93 -2.51
C GLU A 19 1.30 -5.09 -3.36
N GLU A 20 1.39 -4.93 -4.69
CA GLU A 20 1.94 -5.95 -5.59
C GLU A 20 3.39 -6.33 -5.22
N TRP A 21 4.20 -5.36 -4.79
CA TRP A 21 5.55 -5.64 -4.33
C TRP A 21 5.57 -6.50 -3.06
N VAL A 22 4.69 -6.22 -2.10
CA VAL A 22 4.56 -7.01 -0.86
C VAL A 22 4.13 -8.44 -1.20
N GLU A 23 3.10 -8.63 -2.04
CA GLU A 23 2.64 -9.95 -2.47
C GLU A 23 3.76 -10.76 -3.15
N ARG A 24 4.56 -10.12 -4.01
CA ARG A 24 5.71 -10.77 -4.65
C ARG A 24 6.79 -11.16 -3.63
N PHE A 25 7.02 -10.34 -2.61
CA PHE A 25 7.95 -10.66 -1.53
C PHE A 25 7.48 -11.89 -0.74
N GLU A 26 6.20 -11.96 -0.39
CA GLU A 26 5.63 -13.11 0.32
C GLU A 26 5.69 -14.38 -0.49
N LEU A 27 5.35 -14.31 -1.78
CA LEU A 27 5.47 -15.45 -2.69
C LEU A 27 6.92 -15.93 -2.76
N TRP A 28 7.88 -15.00 -2.87
CA TRP A 28 9.31 -15.32 -2.87
C TRP A 28 9.78 -15.98 -1.56
N CYS A 29 9.26 -15.53 -0.42
CA CYS A 29 9.51 -16.15 0.88
C CYS A 29 8.89 -17.56 0.99
N SER A 30 7.67 -17.75 0.50
CA SER A 30 6.94 -19.03 0.57
C SER A 30 7.67 -20.17 -0.15
N ILE A 31 8.38 -19.87 -1.25
CA ILE A 31 9.15 -20.83 -2.03
C ILE A 31 10.40 -21.29 -1.27
N ARG A 32 10.91 -20.48 -0.33
CA ARG A 32 12.13 -20.77 0.43
C ARG A 32 11.80 -21.38 1.78
N LYS A 33 11.99 -22.70 1.92
CA LYS A 33 11.86 -23.37 3.21
C LYS A 33 12.83 -22.77 4.25
N GLY A 34 12.34 -22.46 5.45
CA GLY A 34 13.16 -22.03 6.59
C GLY A 34 13.49 -20.54 6.68
N VAL A 35 12.89 -19.68 5.83
CA VAL A 35 13.13 -18.22 5.86
C VAL A 35 12.24 -17.46 6.84
N ALA A 36 11.21 -18.10 7.40
CA ALA A 36 10.25 -17.46 8.31
C ALA A 36 10.93 -16.73 9.48
N GLN A 37 11.96 -17.34 10.08
CA GLN A 37 12.73 -16.73 11.18
C GLN A 37 13.59 -15.52 10.77
N TYR A 38 13.79 -15.31 9.47
CA TYR A 38 14.58 -14.22 8.89
C TYR A 38 13.74 -13.27 8.04
N GLN A 39 12.41 -13.44 8.01
CA GLN A 39 11.52 -12.73 7.09
C GLN A 39 11.63 -11.21 7.27
N SER A 40 11.68 -10.70 8.49
CA SER A 40 11.92 -9.27 8.76
C SER A 40 13.24 -8.75 8.18
N ALA A 41 14.33 -9.50 8.35
CA ALA A 41 15.65 -9.10 7.83
C ALA A 41 15.68 -9.16 6.30
N LEU A 42 15.01 -10.16 5.71
CA LEU A 42 14.86 -10.30 4.27
C LEU A 42 14.01 -9.17 3.68
N PHE A 43 12.93 -8.77 4.36
CA PHE A 43 12.07 -7.66 3.97
C PHE A 43 12.83 -6.34 3.90
N LEU A 44 13.60 -6.04 4.95
CA LEU A 44 14.46 -4.84 4.99
C LEU A 44 15.56 -4.86 3.92
N THR A 45 16.13 -6.03 3.63
CA THR A 45 17.16 -6.19 2.61
C THR A 45 16.59 -6.06 1.19
N ALA A 46 15.44 -6.69 0.95
CA ALA A 46 14.73 -6.70 -0.32
C ALA A 46 14.15 -5.34 -0.68
N GLY A 47 13.52 -4.64 0.28
CA GLY A 47 12.95 -3.32 0.06
C GLY A 47 13.99 -2.22 -0.13
N GLY A 48 15.25 -2.48 0.20
CA GLY A 48 16.36 -1.60 -0.12
C GLY A 48 16.58 -0.46 0.87
N ARG A 49 17.47 0.46 0.49
CA ARG A 49 17.98 1.53 1.36
C ARG A 49 16.87 2.46 1.85
N ASP A 50 15.96 2.83 0.96
CA ASP A 50 14.96 3.86 1.24
C ASP A 50 13.92 3.34 2.23
N LEU A 51 13.45 2.10 2.04
CA LEU A 51 12.59 1.42 3.01
C LEU A 51 13.26 1.31 4.38
N TYR A 52 14.51 0.83 4.42
CA TYR A 52 15.25 0.70 5.67
C TYR A 52 15.41 2.05 6.40
N SER A 53 15.69 3.12 5.64
CA SER A 53 15.83 4.47 6.19
C SER A 53 14.51 5.02 6.72
N LEU A 54 13.41 4.76 6.01
CA LEU A 54 12.05 5.13 6.45
C LEU A 54 11.71 4.43 7.78
N LEU A 55 11.84 3.10 7.83
CA LEU A 55 11.50 2.32 9.01
C LEU A 55 12.37 2.67 10.22
N LYS A 56 13.64 3.05 10.00
CA LYS A 56 14.53 3.56 11.06
C LYS A 56 14.09 4.91 11.64
N ILE A 57 13.37 5.73 10.87
CA ILE A 57 12.83 7.01 11.35
C ILE A 57 11.49 6.78 12.07
N VAL A 58 10.64 5.90 11.52
CA VAL A 58 9.31 5.62 12.06
C VAL A 58 9.38 4.78 13.34
N GLU A 59 10.36 3.88 13.46
CA GLU A 59 10.58 3.01 14.63
C GLU A 59 12.02 3.11 15.17
N PHE A 60 12.14 3.08 16.50
CA PHE A 60 13.43 3.15 17.20
C PHE A 60 14.26 1.87 16.94
N PRO A 61 15.60 1.94 16.79
CA PRO A 61 16.40 0.99 15.99
C PRO A 61 16.61 -0.42 16.58
N GLU A 62 16.06 -0.71 17.76
CA GLU A 62 16.44 -1.88 18.57
C GLU A 62 15.39 -2.99 18.59
N ALA A 63 14.15 -2.71 18.17
CA ALA A 63 13.11 -3.73 18.12
C ALA A 63 13.28 -4.58 16.85
N LYS A 64 13.62 -5.87 17.02
CA LYS A 64 13.43 -6.90 15.99
C LYS A 64 11.93 -7.11 15.80
N LEU A 65 11.29 -6.19 15.09
CA LEU A 65 9.87 -6.27 14.81
C LEU A 65 9.57 -7.52 13.97
N PRO A 66 8.50 -8.27 14.30
CA PRO A 66 7.97 -9.30 13.42
C PRO A 66 7.64 -8.73 12.04
N TYR A 67 7.71 -9.57 11.01
CA TYR A 67 7.38 -9.19 9.63
C TYR A 67 6.00 -8.51 9.55
N GLU A 68 4.98 -9.11 10.15
CA GLU A 68 3.61 -8.57 10.21
C GLU A 68 3.55 -7.12 10.72
N SER A 69 4.39 -6.79 11.71
CA SER A 69 4.47 -5.43 12.25
C SER A 69 5.16 -4.47 11.28
N LEU A 70 6.19 -4.93 10.56
CA LEU A 70 6.88 -4.13 9.55
C LEU A 70 6.00 -3.87 8.31
N GLU A 71 5.29 -4.90 7.86
CA GLU A 71 4.37 -4.82 6.74
C GLU A 71 3.22 -3.85 7.06
N SER A 72 2.53 -4.06 8.18
CA SER A 72 1.44 -3.16 8.58
C SER A 72 1.90 -1.72 8.75
N LEU A 73 3.09 -1.49 9.32
CA LEU A 73 3.65 -0.16 9.46
C LEU A 73 3.97 0.49 8.11
N LEU A 74 4.54 -0.27 7.17
CA LEU A 74 4.77 0.19 5.81
C LEU A 74 3.46 0.59 5.12
N LEU A 75 2.47 -0.31 5.14
CA LEU A 75 1.19 -0.11 4.49
C LEU A 75 0.44 1.07 5.10
N ASN A 76 0.43 1.20 6.43
CA ASN A 76 -0.21 2.34 7.10
C ASN A 76 0.46 3.68 6.79
N HIS A 77 1.77 3.70 6.52
CA HIS A 77 2.51 4.92 6.22
C HIS A 77 2.44 5.30 4.73
N LEU A 78 2.53 4.32 3.82
CA LEU A 78 2.59 4.58 2.39
C LEU A 78 1.23 4.55 1.71
N LEU A 79 0.31 3.70 2.18
CA LEU A 79 -1.07 3.76 1.74
C LEU A 79 -1.73 4.87 2.55
N PRO A 80 -2.23 5.93 1.91
CA PRO A 80 -3.05 6.89 2.63
C PRO A 80 -4.20 6.12 3.26
N THR A 81 -4.31 6.13 4.60
CA THR A 81 -5.59 5.83 5.22
C THR A 81 -6.56 6.79 4.57
N GLU A 82 -7.54 6.28 3.80
CA GLU A 82 -8.40 7.12 2.96
C GLU A 82 -8.93 8.27 3.81
N PHE A 83 -8.37 9.46 3.57
CA PHE A 83 -8.64 10.59 4.44
C PHE A 83 -10.08 10.98 4.16
N GLN A 84 -10.96 10.53 5.05
CA GLN A 84 -12.41 10.55 4.82
C GLN A 84 -12.89 11.95 4.46
N ALA A 85 -12.28 12.98 5.02
CA ALA A 85 -12.61 14.37 4.68
C ALA A 85 -12.19 14.74 3.23
N TYR A 86 -11.06 14.24 2.72
CA TYR A 86 -10.65 14.45 1.33
C TYR A 86 -11.53 13.65 0.35
N GLU A 87 -11.80 12.38 0.62
CA GLU A 87 -12.68 11.58 -0.25
C GLU A 87 -14.11 12.14 -0.27
N ARG A 88 -14.63 12.61 0.89
CA ARG A 88 -15.90 13.35 0.96
C ARG A 88 -15.85 14.68 0.20
N ALA A 89 -14.78 15.46 0.34
CA ALA A 89 -14.64 16.71 -0.39
C ALA A 89 -14.62 16.47 -1.90
N LYS A 90 -13.87 15.45 -2.35
CA LYS A 90 -13.81 15.02 -3.74
C LYS A 90 -15.18 14.59 -4.25
N PHE A 91 -15.90 13.74 -3.51
CA PHE A 91 -17.25 13.31 -3.83
C PHE A 91 -18.21 14.52 -3.96
N ASN A 92 -18.20 15.42 -2.98
CA ASN A 92 -19.07 16.61 -2.96
C ASN A 92 -18.70 17.64 -4.04
N SER A 93 -17.45 17.67 -4.49
CA SER A 93 -16.98 18.56 -5.55
C SER A 93 -17.18 18.01 -6.97
N MET A 94 -17.77 16.82 -7.13
CA MET A 94 -17.96 16.23 -8.45
C MET A 94 -18.93 17.06 -9.29
N ILE A 95 -18.44 17.52 -10.45
CA ILE A 95 -19.23 18.19 -11.47
C ILE A 95 -19.02 17.42 -12.77
N ARG A 96 -20.11 17.12 -13.48
CA ARG A 96 -20.04 16.44 -14.78
C ARG A 96 -19.35 17.34 -15.79
N ALA A 97 -18.26 16.87 -16.40
CA ALA A 97 -17.66 17.55 -17.53
C ALA A 97 -18.53 17.38 -18.79
N ASP A 98 -18.51 18.35 -19.70
CA ASP A 98 -19.41 18.39 -20.86
C ASP A 98 -19.31 17.14 -21.76
N HIS A 99 -18.12 16.57 -21.87
CA HIS A 99 -17.81 15.41 -22.70
C HIS A 99 -18.10 14.06 -22.01
N VAL A 100 -18.43 14.05 -20.71
CA VAL A 100 -18.74 12.82 -19.97
C VAL A 100 -20.23 12.54 -20.07
N SER A 101 -20.60 11.33 -20.50
CA SER A 101 -22.01 10.95 -20.60
C SER A 101 -22.68 10.91 -19.22
N CYS A 102 -23.98 11.18 -19.15
CA CYS A 102 -24.73 11.08 -17.89
C CYS A 102 -24.61 9.68 -17.27
N ARG A 103 -24.58 8.64 -18.12
CA ARG A 103 -24.42 7.25 -17.68
C ARG A 103 -23.09 7.01 -16.98
N GLU A 104 -21.99 7.47 -17.58
CA GLU A 104 -20.65 7.35 -16.97
C GLU A 104 -20.54 8.19 -15.70
N PHE A 105 -21.11 9.39 -15.72
CA PHE A 105 -21.10 10.26 -14.55
C PHE A 105 -21.85 9.64 -13.37
N ILE A 106 -23.03 9.02 -13.58
CA ILE A 106 -23.82 8.38 -12.51
C ILE A 106 -23.08 7.17 -11.89
N LEU A 107 -22.19 6.50 -12.63
CA LEU A 107 -21.43 5.37 -12.12
C LEU A 107 -20.23 5.78 -11.24
N GLN A 108 -19.70 7.00 -11.41
CA GLN A 108 -18.55 7.50 -10.65
C GLN A 108 -18.83 7.70 -9.14
N PRO A 109 -19.98 8.27 -8.72
CA PRO A 109 -20.37 8.38 -7.31
C PRO A 109 -20.32 7.06 -6.56
N ASN A 110 -20.83 5.96 -7.13
CA ASN A 110 -20.80 4.66 -6.46
C ASN A 110 -19.37 4.14 -6.22
N LYS A 111 -18.46 4.39 -7.18
CA LYS A 111 -17.05 4.02 -7.07
C LYS A 111 -16.28 4.88 -6.06
N LEU A 112 -16.68 6.13 -5.85
CA LEU A 112 -16.07 7.01 -4.84
C LEU A 112 -16.69 6.79 -3.46
N ALA A 113 -17.98 6.47 -3.40
CA ALA A 113 -18.64 6.11 -2.17
C ALA A 113 -18.12 4.79 -1.58
N SER A 114 -17.64 3.84 -2.39
CA SER A 114 -16.94 2.66 -1.86
C SER A 114 -15.60 2.99 -1.17
N ARG A 115 -15.10 4.22 -1.35
CA ARG A 115 -13.85 4.76 -0.79
C ARG A 115 -14.10 5.78 0.33
N CYS A 116 -15.35 5.90 0.75
CA CYS A 116 -15.78 6.83 1.78
C CYS A 116 -16.78 6.12 2.67
N ASN A 117 -16.61 6.19 4.00
CA ASN A 117 -17.70 5.90 4.93
C ASN A 117 -18.70 7.06 4.91
N CYS A 118 -19.36 7.24 3.77
CA CYS A 118 -20.33 8.30 3.54
C CYS A 118 -21.69 8.00 4.22
N GLY A 119 -21.80 6.87 4.94
CA GLY A 119 -23.05 6.39 5.55
C GLY A 119 -24.05 5.93 4.50
N ASP A 120 -25.22 5.45 4.94
CA ASP A 120 -26.34 5.03 4.07
C ASP A 120 -27.04 6.22 3.36
N HIS A 121 -26.30 7.29 3.04
CA HIS A 121 -26.83 8.54 2.50
C HIS A 121 -26.80 8.62 0.97
N LEU A 122 -26.73 7.49 0.28
CA LEU A 122 -26.85 7.41 -1.19
C LEU A 122 -28.30 7.22 -1.63
#